data_AF-A0A381XJQ9-F1
#
_entry.id   AF-A0A381XJQ9-F1
#
_cell.length_a   1.000
_cell.length_b   1.000
_cell.length_c   1.000
_cell.angle_alpha   90.00
_cell.angle_beta   90.00
_cell.angle_gamma   90.00
#
_symmetry.space_group_name_H-M   'P 1'
#
loop_
_entity.id
_entity.type
_entity.pdbx_description
1 polymer ?
#
loop_
_entity_poly.entity_id
_entity_poly.type
_entity_poly.pdbx_seq_one_letter_code
_entity_poly.pdbx_strand_id
1 'polypeptide(L)' 'MTSNQKTRPVGISPILDTVVVGAGFAGLYQLYKLRQLGLQAIAFEAGGDVGGTWYWNRYPG' A
#
# COMPACT_ATOMS: atom_id res chain seq x y z
N MET A 1 -24.68 -30.87 -9.22
CA MET A 1 -23.55 -29.97 -9.50
C MET A 1 -23.46 -28.96 -8.36
N THR A 2 -22.97 -29.38 -7.20
CA THR A 2 -22.80 -28.50 -6.03
C THR A 2 -21.39 -27.91 -6.11
N SER A 3 -21.31 -26.62 -6.40
CA SER A 3 -20.06 -25.85 -6.40
C SER A 3 -19.45 -25.85 -5.00
N ASN A 4 -18.32 -26.52 -4.85
CA ASN A 4 -17.51 -26.59 -3.63
C ASN A 4 -16.87 -25.22 -3.35
N GLN A 5 -17.49 -24.42 -2.48
CA GLN A 5 -16.92 -23.17 -1.98
C GLN A 5 -15.82 -23.51 -0.98
N LYS A 6 -14.56 -23.45 -1.46
CA LYS A 6 -13.35 -23.60 -0.66
C LYS A 6 -13.37 -22.53 0.44
N THR A 7 -13.63 -22.93 1.68
CA THR A 7 -13.53 -22.05 2.85
C THR A 7 -12.10 -21.52 2.92
N ARG A 8 -11.91 -20.25 2.53
CA ARG A 8 -10.65 -19.54 2.78
C ARG A 8 -10.51 -19.49 4.30
N PRO A 9 -9.40 -19.96 4.89
CA PRO A 9 -9.18 -19.71 6.30
C PRO A 9 -9.26 -18.19 6.47
N VAL A 10 -10.12 -17.72 7.37
CA VAL A 10 -10.10 -16.33 7.83
C VAL A 10 -8.81 -16.22 8.64
N GLY A 11 -7.69 -16.08 7.93
CA GLY A 11 -6.44 -15.66 8.51
C GLY A 11 -6.71 -14.29 9.12
N ILE A 12 -6.21 -14.09 10.34
CA ILE A 12 -6.33 -12.81 11.05
C ILE A 12 -5.80 -11.73 10.11
N SER A 13 -6.69 -10.92 9.54
CA SER A 13 -6.27 -9.75 8.77
C SER A 13 -5.48 -8.86 9.73
N PRO A 14 -4.23 -8.48 9.39
CA PRO A 14 -3.47 -7.58 10.26
C PRO A 14 -4.28 -6.31 10.47
N ILE A 15 -4.50 -5.94 11.73
CA ILE A 15 -5.11 -4.66 12.09
C ILE A 15 -4.07 -3.59 11.78
N LEU A 16 -4.42 -2.69 10.86
CA LEU A 16 -3.59 -1.55 10.49
C LEU A 16 -4.13 -0.31 11.19
N ASP A 17 -3.25 0.48 11.77
CA ASP A 17 -3.61 1.77 12.36
C ASP A 17 -3.83 2.83 11.28
N THR A 18 -3.12 2.71 10.15
CA THR A 18 -3.20 3.68 9.05
C THR A 18 -2.87 3.05 7.70
N VAL A 19 -3.55 3.53 6.67
CA VAL A 19 -3.26 3.22 5.27
C VAL A 19 -2.92 4.51 4.53
N VAL A 20 -1.81 4.51 3.79
CA VAL A 20 -1.39 5.62 2.93
C VAL A 20 -1.71 5.26 1.48
N VAL A 21 -2.32 6.18 0.73
CA VAL A 21 -2.60 6.00 -0.70
C VAL A 21 -1.62 6.85 -1.51
N GLY A 22 -0.86 6.20 -2.38
CA GLY A 22 0.23 6.77 -3.17
C GLY A 22 1.60 6.59 -2.50
N ALA A 23 2.60 6.20 -3.30
CA ALA A 23 4.01 6.07 -2.92
C ALA A 23 4.90 7.07 -3.69
N GLY A 24 4.40 8.31 -3.85
CA GLY A 24 5.23 9.47 -4.18
C GLY A 24 5.97 10.01 -2.95
N PHE A 25 6.67 11.15 -3.12
CA PHE A 25 7.47 11.75 -2.05
C PHE A 25 6.70 11.94 -0.73
N ALA A 26 5.51 12.53 -0.80
CA ALA A 26 4.68 12.77 0.38
C ALA A 26 4.23 11.46 1.05
N GLY A 27 3.77 10.47 0.27
CA GLY A 27 3.31 9.19 0.79
C GLY A 27 4.43 8.39 1.44
N LEU A 28 5.63 8.37 0.85
CA LEU A 28 6.80 7.72 1.43
C LEU A 28 7.25 8.39 2.73
N TYR A 29 7.27 9.73 2.76
CA TYR A 29 7.63 10.45 3.98
C TYR A 29 6.59 10.27 5.09
N GLN A 30 5.30 10.28 4.75
CA GLN A 30 4.24 10.00 5.70
C GLN A 30 4.33 8.57 6.25
N LEU A 31 4.53 7.57 5.39
CA LEU A 31 4.74 6.18 5.82
C LEU A 31 5.94 6.05 6.75
N TYR A 32 7.06 6.70 6.42
CA TYR A 32 8.25 6.74 7.26
C TYR A 32 7.92 7.32 8.65
N LYS A 33 7.24 8.47 8.72
CA LYS A 33 6.88 9.11 9.98
C LYS A 33 5.90 8.30 10.82
N LEU A 34 4.88 7.69 10.20
CA LEU A 34 3.93 6.83 10.89
C LEU A 34 4.63 5.63 11.53
N ARG A 35 5.59 5.03 10.82
CA ARG A 35 6.41 3.92 11.35
C ARG A 35 7.34 4.38 12.47
N GLN A 36 7.90 5.59 12.40
CA GLN A 36 8.67 6.17 13.52
C GLN A 36 7.82 6.37 14.78
N LEU A 37 6.51 6.59 14.64
CA LEU A 37 5.56 6.69 15.76
C LEU A 37 5.10 5.32 16.29
N GLY A 38 5.59 4.22 15.73
CA GLY A 38 5.22 2.85 16.15
C GLY A 38 3.88 2.35 15.60
N LEU A 39 3.26 3.07 14.65
CA LEU A 39 1.99 2.68 14.06
C LEU A 39 2.18 1.59 12.99
N GLN A 40 1.25 0.62 12.95
CA GLN A 40 1.14 -0.37 11.90
C GLN A 40 0.60 0.29 10.62
N ALA A 41 1.52 0.71 9.76
CA ALA A 41 1.20 1.45 8.53
C ALA A 41 1.74 0.76 7.26
N ILE A 42 0.91 0.80 6.22
CA ILE A 42 1.22 0.33 4.86
C ILE A 42 0.83 1.41 3.85
N ALA A 43 1.56 1.47 2.72
CA ALA A 43 1.19 2.30 1.58
C ALA A 43 0.77 1.42 0.40
N PHE A 44 -0.26 1.85 -0.33
CA PHE A 44 -0.64 1.28 -1.61
C PHE A 44 -0.38 2.29 -2.72
N GLU A 45 0.28 1.84 -3.80
CA GLU A 45 0.56 2.63 -4.99
C GLU A 45 -0.12 1.96 -6.19
N ALA A 46 -0.65 2.77 -7.10
CA ALA A 46 -1.26 2.28 -8.33
C ALA A 46 -0.20 1.88 -9.37
N GLY A 47 0.98 2.51 -9.31
CA GLY A 47 2.15 2.14 -10.10
C GLY A 47 2.76 0.80 -9.68
N GLY A 48 3.59 0.24 -10.56
CA GLY A 48 4.36 -0.97 -10.29
C GLY A 48 5.58 -0.74 -9.40
N ASP A 49 5.93 0.52 -9.14
CA ASP A 49 7.00 0.94 -8.25
C ASP A 49 6.69 2.31 -7.62
N VAL A 50 7.50 2.75 -6.68
CA VAL A 50 7.42 4.06 -6.02
C VAL A 50 7.82 5.20 -6.97
N GLY A 51 7.52 6.44 -6.57
CA GLY A 51 7.98 7.65 -7.26
C GLY A 51 6.87 8.65 -7.57
N GLY A 52 5.61 8.22 -7.52
CA GLY A 52 4.45 9.07 -7.75
C GLY A 52 4.51 9.76 -9.11
N THR A 53 4.53 11.09 -9.13
CA THR A 53 4.60 11.87 -10.37
C THR A 53 5.79 11.47 -11.26
N TRP A 54 6.93 11.10 -10.69
CA TRP A 54 8.13 10.70 -11.45
C TRP A 54 8.03 9.29 -12.03
N TYR A 55 7.25 8.41 -11.40
CA TYR A 55 6.98 7.08 -11.94
C TYR A 55 6.08 7.17 -13.19
N TRP A 56 5.05 8.01 -13.12
CA TRP A 56 4.07 8.16 -14.20
C TRP A 56 4.55 9.06 -15.34
N ASN A 57 5.27 10.14 -15.03
CA ASN A 57 5.70 11.11 -16.03
C ASN A 57 7.13 10.81 -16.52
N ARG A 58 7.22 10.06 -17.61
CA ARG A 58 8.49 9.70 -18.28
C ARG A 58 8.47 10.10 -19.76
N TYR A 59 8.12 11.36 -20.01
CA TYR A 59 8.26 11.96 -21.32
C TYR A 59 9.74 12.19 -21.66
N PRO A 60 10.14 12.20 -22.95
CA PRO A 60 11.46 12.67 -23.36
C PRO A 60 11.68 14.10 -22.86
N GLY A 61 12.83 14.35 -22.24
CA GLY A 61 13.20 15.66 -21.69
C GLY A 61 13.29 16.76 -22.74
#